data_AF-A0A1F2WUT5-F1
#
_entry.id   AF-A0A1F2WUT5-F1
#
_cell.length_a   1.000
_cell.length_b   1.000
_cell.length_c   1.000
_cell.angle_alpha   90.00
_cell.angle_beta   90.00
_cell.angle_gamma   90.00
#
_symmetry.space_group_name_H-M   'P 1'
#
loop_
_entity.id
_entity.type
_entity.pdbx_description
1 polymer ?
#
loop_
_entity_poly.entity_id
_entity_poly.type
_entity_poly.pdbx_seq_one_letter_code
_entity_poly.pdbx_strand_id
1 'polypeptide(L)'
;MMSLRRWLTSRYDFTGISRVFYRSGKLELLIIVIAALLTGLGFVLWGMSKGSIHEYDGANAFLPSESIHIFDWGLAGVLLVLLITNCLRMWWFTVGRDRNIHVPLTTYIKKSYLFPLHFVTQMRYAKCERKRPWVVHMALVFSYVIMLVLIMFFLREFQPGPGIPWRLHVFGYIATAGLLGATIFALQGRLRKSETHYQHSHETDWIFLALLIFVTFTGILQHILHRTGLDTAANVTYVVHLMGIVPMLGLEVPFSKWAHLAYRPLAMYFADVRAEAVPADEEEKSPVTVPQTI
;
A
#
# COMPACT_ATOMS: atom_id res chain seq x y z
N MET A 1 -4.74 -19.60 -5.01
CA MET A 1 -4.98 -18.43 -4.12
C MET A 1 -4.63 -17.07 -4.76
N MET A 2 -3.47 -16.88 -5.41
CA MET A 2 -3.09 -15.55 -5.95
C MET A 2 -3.99 -15.05 -7.10
N SER A 3 -4.43 -15.94 -8.00
CA SER A 3 -5.36 -15.60 -9.09
C SER A 3 -6.71 -15.11 -8.58
N LEU A 4 -7.33 -15.84 -7.64
CA LEU A 4 -8.60 -15.47 -7.03
C LEU A 4 -8.55 -14.09 -6.37
N ARG A 5 -7.47 -13.79 -5.62
CA ARG A 5 -7.27 -12.48 -5.01
C ARG A 5 -7.30 -11.36 -6.06
N ARG A 6 -6.51 -11.49 -7.13
CA ARG A 6 -6.44 -10.49 -8.21
C ARG A 6 -7.79 -10.30 -8.90
N TRP A 7 -8.48 -11.41 -9.18
CA TRP A 7 -9.82 -11.37 -9.74
C TRP A 7 -10.80 -10.61 -8.84
N LEU A 8 -10.84 -10.94 -7.54
CA LEU A 8 -11.72 -10.25 -6.58
C LEU A 8 -11.41 -8.75 -6.46
N THR A 9 -10.13 -8.37 -6.36
CA THR A 9 -9.71 -6.96 -6.40
C THR A 9 -10.27 -6.27 -7.64
N SER A 10 -10.17 -6.88 -8.82
CA SER A 10 -10.70 -6.33 -10.08
C SER A 10 -12.23 -6.26 -10.17
N ARG A 11 -12.95 -6.98 -9.31
CA ARG A 11 -14.42 -6.95 -9.22
C ARG A 11 -14.89 -5.87 -8.25
N TYR A 12 -14.18 -5.68 -7.15
CA TYR A 12 -14.51 -4.68 -6.15
C TYR A 12 -14.16 -3.27 -6.62
N ASP A 13 -13.05 -3.11 -7.36
CA ASP A 13 -12.68 -1.85 -7.97
C ASP A 13 -13.70 -1.38 -9.02
N PHE A 14 -14.38 -0.26 -8.73
CA PHE A 14 -15.36 0.34 -9.63
C PHE A 14 -14.74 1.11 -10.80
N THR A 15 -13.50 1.58 -10.66
CA THR A 15 -12.81 2.37 -11.68
C THR A 15 -12.39 1.52 -12.87
N GLY A 16 -12.16 0.22 -12.63
CA GLY A 16 -11.66 -0.72 -13.62
C GLY A 16 -10.15 -0.69 -13.82
N ILE A 17 -9.41 0.16 -13.11
CA ILE A 17 -7.94 0.28 -13.21
C ILE A 17 -7.27 -1.05 -12.82
N SER A 18 -7.74 -1.70 -11.75
CA SER A 18 -7.22 -3.00 -11.30
C SER A 18 -7.35 -4.06 -12.41
N ARG A 19 -8.42 -4.02 -13.20
CA ARG A 19 -8.64 -4.95 -14.31
C ARG A 19 -7.62 -4.73 -15.42
N VAL A 20 -7.25 -3.48 -15.68
CA VAL A 20 -6.22 -3.12 -16.65
C VAL A 20 -4.86 -3.64 -16.18
N PHE A 21 -4.49 -3.36 -14.93
CA PHE A 21 -3.21 -3.76 -14.36
C PHE A 21 -3.02 -5.28 -14.33
N TYR A 22 -4.05 -6.03 -13.89
CA TYR A 22 -3.97 -7.50 -13.88
C TYR A 22 -4.08 -8.16 -15.25
N ARG A 23 -4.37 -7.41 -16.33
CA ARG A 23 -4.38 -7.93 -17.71
C ARG A 23 -3.07 -7.68 -18.45
N SER A 24 -2.37 -6.58 -18.16
CA SER A 24 -1.15 -6.19 -18.86
C SER A 24 -0.23 -5.36 -17.96
N GLY A 25 0.89 -5.95 -17.52
CA GLY A 25 1.89 -5.23 -16.75
C GLY A 25 2.65 -4.19 -17.58
N LYS A 26 2.67 -4.30 -18.91
CA LYS A 26 3.18 -3.23 -19.80
C LYS A 26 2.34 -1.97 -19.66
N LEU A 27 1.02 -2.11 -19.60
CA LEU A 27 0.11 -0.98 -19.47
C LEU A 27 0.12 -0.40 -18.06
N GLU A 28 0.21 -1.26 -17.04
CA GLU A 28 0.48 -0.84 -15.65
C GLU A 28 1.76 0.00 -15.57
N LEU A 29 2.88 -0.51 -16.09
CA LEU A 29 4.16 0.21 -16.11
C LEU A 29 4.06 1.54 -16.86
N LEU A 30 3.40 1.55 -18.02
CA LEU A 30 3.19 2.78 -18.80
C LEU A 30 2.42 3.83 -18.00
N ILE A 31 1.32 3.44 -17.35
CA ILE A 31 0.50 4.35 -16.54
C ILE A 31 1.29 4.88 -15.34
N ILE A 32 2.07 4.02 -14.67
CA ILE A 32 2.95 4.43 -13.57
C ILE A 32 4.01 5.42 -14.04
N VAL A 33 4.67 5.17 -15.18
CA VAL A 33 5.70 6.06 -15.73
C VAL A 33 5.11 7.41 -16.14
N ILE A 34 3.94 7.41 -16.79
CA ILE A 34 3.24 8.66 -17.14
C ILE A 34 2.89 9.44 -15.87
N ALA A 35 2.31 8.78 -14.86
CA ALA A 35 1.99 9.41 -13.58
C ALA A 35 3.25 9.97 -12.90
N ALA A 36 4.35 9.21 -12.89
CA ALA A 36 5.64 9.63 -12.36
C ALA A 36 6.16 10.90 -13.06
N LEU A 37 6.16 10.95 -14.39
CA LEU A 37 6.61 12.10 -15.16
C LEU A 37 5.72 13.33 -14.94
N LEU A 38 4.40 13.15 -14.89
CA LEU A 38 3.45 14.23 -14.58
C LEU A 38 3.63 14.76 -13.16
N THR A 39 3.86 13.87 -12.18
CA THR A 39 4.19 14.25 -10.80
C THR A 39 5.47 15.06 -10.75
N GLY A 40 6.54 14.59 -11.39
CA GLY A 40 7.83 15.28 -11.42
C GLY A 40 7.71 16.67 -12.06
N LEU A 41 7.04 16.75 -13.22
CA LEU A 41 6.78 18.02 -13.89
C LEU A 41 5.97 18.97 -12.98
N GLY A 42 4.90 18.47 -12.36
CA GLY A 42 4.05 19.25 -11.46
C GLY A 42 4.81 19.83 -10.28
N PHE A 43 5.60 19.00 -9.56
CA PHE A 43 6.38 19.48 -8.42
C PHE A 43 7.53 20.41 -8.81
N VAL A 44 8.17 20.19 -9.97
CA VAL A 44 9.22 21.09 -10.45
C VAL A 44 8.64 22.46 -10.80
N LEU A 45 7.56 22.51 -11.59
CA LEU A 45 6.90 23.76 -11.94
C LEU A 45 6.38 24.49 -10.70
N TRP A 46 5.78 23.77 -9.76
CA TRP A 46 5.27 24.34 -8.53
C TRP A 46 6.41 24.85 -7.63
N GLY A 47 7.46 24.05 -7.43
CA GLY A 47 8.62 24.44 -6.61
C GLY A 47 9.32 25.68 -7.15
N MET A 48 9.53 25.76 -8.48
CA MET A 48 10.10 26.95 -9.13
C MET A 48 9.22 28.21 -8.97
N SER A 49 7.92 28.05 -8.76
CA SER A 49 7.01 29.18 -8.50
C SER A 49 6.99 29.64 -7.03
N LYS A 50 7.59 28.86 -6.11
CA LYS A 50 7.49 29.07 -4.66
C LYS A 50 8.80 29.41 -3.99
N GLY A 51 9.88 28.74 -4.36
CA GLY A 51 11.17 28.89 -3.71
C GLY A 51 12.34 28.54 -4.63
N SER A 52 13.52 28.42 -4.04
CA SER A 52 14.76 28.14 -4.75
C SER A 52 15.12 26.67 -4.68
N ILE A 53 15.47 26.05 -5.81
CA ILE A 53 15.99 24.67 -5.86
C ILE A 53 17.27 24.49 -5.02
N HIS A 54 17.95 25.58 -4.68
CA HIS A 54 19.15 25.58 -3.84
C HIS A 54 18.87 25.57 -2.34
N GLU A 55 17.61 25.70 -1.91
CA GLU A 55 17.22 25.69 -0.50
C GLU A 55 16.25 24.52 -0.25
N TYR A 56 16.63 23.59 0.63
CA TYR A 56 15.79 22.42 0.91
C TYR A 56 14.70 22.69 1.95
N ASP A 57 15.02 23.46 2.99
CA ASP A 57 14.12 23.86 4.06
C ASP A 57 14.23 25.37 4.35
N GLY A 58 13.41 25.88 5.28
CA GLY A 58 13.33 27.31 5.58
C GLY A 58 12.29 28.08 4.76
N ALA A 59 12.37 29.41 4.79
CA ALA A 59 11.34 30.29 4.25
C ALA A 59 11.27 30.31 2.71
N ASN A 60 12.40 30.05 2.04
CA ASN A 60 12.52 30.04 0.57
C ASN A 60 12.80 28.62 0.03
N ALA A 61 12.41 27.59 0.81
CA ALA A 61 12.51 26.19 0.44
C ALA A 61 11.83 25.91 -0.91
N PHE A 62 12.49 25.10 -1.76
CA PHE A 62 11.94 24.68 -3.05
C PHE A 62 10.59 23.96 -2.89
N LEU A 63 10.51 23.05 -1.91
CA LEU A 63 9.32 22.28 -1.57
C LEU A 63 9.01 22.42 -0.07
N PRO A 64 8.31 23.50 0.34
CA PRO A 64 7.97 23.75 1.74
C PRO A 64 7.22 22.57 2.37
N SER A 65 7.70 22.12 3.53
CA SER A 65 7.18 20.92 4.21
C SER A 65 5.67 20.97 4.46
N GLU A 66 5.13 22.15 4.80
CA GLU A 66 3.71 22.34 5.02
C GLU A 66 2.88 22.09 3.76
N SER A 67 3.36 22.55 2.60
CA SER A 67 2.64 22.36 1.34
C SER A 67 2.66 20.90 0.89
N ILE A 68 3.81 20.22 1.05
CA ILE A 68 3.89 18.79 0.76
C ILE A 68 2.99 18.00 1.72
N HIS A 69 2.95 18.37 2.99
CA HIS A 69 2.08 17.71 3.96
C HIS A 69 0.59 17.87 3.61
N ILE A 70 0.17 19.04 3.13
CA ILE A 70 -1.20 19.27 2.64
C ILE A 70 -1.49 18.39 1.42
N PHE A 71 -0.54 18.30 0.48
CA PHE A 71 -0.67 17.42 -0.68
C PHE A 71 -0.81 15.95 -0.26
N ASP A 72 -0.01 15.48 0.70
CA ASP A 72 -0.07 14.11 1.22
C ASP A 72 -1.43 13.80 1.85
N TRP A 73 -1.98 14.71 2.65
CA TRP A 73 -3.33 14.56 3.20
C TRP A 73 -4.42 14.60 2.12
N GLY A 74 -4.24 15.40 1.08
CA GLY A 74 -5.11 15.41 -0.09
C GLY A 74 -5.12 14.05 -0.81
N LEU A 75 -3.93 13.50 -1.08
CA LEU A 75 -3.78 12.18 -1.68
C LEU A 75 -4.36 11.08 -0.78
N ALA A 76 -4.10 11.13 0.53
CA ALA A 76 -4.66 10.21 1.51
C ALA A 76 -6.19 10.26 1.53
N GLY A 77 -6.79 11.45 1.41
CA GLY A 77 -8.24 11.64 1.31
C GLY A 77 -8.83 10.96 0.07
N VAL A 78 -8.21 11.16 -1.10
CA VAL A 78 -8.62 10.48 -2.36
C VAL A 78 -8.52 8.96 -2.20
N LEU A 79 -7.41 8.46 -1.66
CA LEU A 79 -7.21 7.03 -1.43
C LEU A 79 -8.23 6.44 -0.46
N LEU A 80 -8.57 7.17 0.60
CA LEU A 80 -9.57 6.76 1.57
C LEU A 80 -10.95 6.62 0.90
N VAL A 81 -11.36 7.59 0.07
CA VAL A 81 -12.62 7.53 -0.67
C VAL A 81 -12.65 6.32 -1.61
N LEU A 82 -11.57 6.08 -2.37
CA LEU A 82 -11.47 4.92 -3.27
C LEU A 82 -11.54 3.59 -2.51
N LEU A 83 -10.79 3.47 -1.41
CA LEU A 83 -10.72 2.26 -0.60
C LEU A 83 -12.06 1.98 0.10
N ILE A 84 -12.68 2.98 0.73
CA ILE A 84 -14.00 2.85 1.36
C ILE A 84 -15.04 2.43 0.32
N THR A 85 -15.05 3.08 -0.86
CA THR A 85 -15.97 2.71 -1.95
C THR A 85 -15.80 1.25 -2.33
N ASN A 86 -14.56 0.78 -2.50
CA ASN A 86 -14.32 -0.62 -2.86
C ASN A 86 -14.66 -1.60 -1.72
N CYS A 87 -14.44 -1.22 -0.46
CA CYS A 87 -14.86 -2.00 0.71
C CYS A 87 -16.38 -2.12 0.81
N LEU A 88 -17.12 -1.04 0.55
CA LEU A 88 -18.59 -1.05 0.49
C LEU A 88 -19.10 -1.92 -0.67
N ARG A 89 -18.42 -1.92 -1.81
CA ARG A 89 -18.74 -2.82 -2.93
C ARG A 89 -18.48 -4.28 -2.59
N MET A 90 -17.39 -4.56 -1.88
CA MET A 90 -17.13 -5.90 -1.36
C MET A 90 -18.25 -6.33 -0.41
N TRP A 91 -18.62 -5.48 0.56
CA TRP A 91 -19.74 -5.73 1.46
C TRP A 91 -21.04 -6.01 0.70
N TRP A 92 -21.36 -5.18 -0.30
CA TRP A 92 -22.55 -5.36 -1.13
C TRP A 92 -22.54 -6.72 -1.83
N PHE A 93 -21.42 -7.13 -2.42
CA PHE A 93 -21.33 -8.41 -3.13
C PHE A 93 -21.29 -9.64 -2.22
N THR A 94 -20.89 -9.51 -0.95
CA THR A 94 -20.76 -10.66 -0.04
C THR A 94 -21.89 -10.79 0.96
N VAL A 95 -22.49 -9.68 1.39
CA VAL A 95 -23.53 -9.64 2.42
C VAL A 95 -24.75 -8.87 1.93
N GLY A 96 -24.57 -7.60 1.53
CA GLY A 96 -25.70 -6.68 1.32
C GLY A 96 -26.64 -7.00 0.15
N ARG A 97 -26.17 -7.72 -0.88
CA ARG A 97 -26.99 -8.08 -2.06
C ARG A 97 -27.95 -9.23 -1.80
N ASP A 98 -27.62 -10.12 -0.86
CA ASP A 98 -28.42 -11.30 -0.56
C ASP A 98 -29.53 -10.94 0.43
N ARG A 99 -30.77 -10.93 -0.06
CA ARG A 99 -31.95 -10.58 0.75
C ARG A 99 -32.26 -11.61 1.82
N ASN A 100 -31.68 -12.80 1.76
CA ASN A 100 -31.89 -13.83 2.78
C ASN A 100 -31.00 -13.59 4.00
N ILE A 101 -29.92 -12.81 3.86
CA ILE A 101 -28.95 -12.56 4.94
C ILE A 101 -29.32 -11.27 5.68
N HIS A 102 -29.97 -11.41 6.84
CA HIS A 102 -30.29 -10.28 7.72
C HIS A 102 -29.30 -10.23 8.88
N VAL A 103 -28.35 -9.31 8.81
CA VAL A 103 -27.35 -9.11 9.87
C VAL A 103 -27.71 -7.89 10.72
N PRO A 104 -27.95 -8.03 12.03
CA PRO A 104 -28.18 -6.87 12.89
C PRO A 104 -26.88 -6.07 13.10
N LEU A 105 -26.99 -4.75 13.29
CA LEU A 105 -25.85 -3.85 13.48
C LEU A 105 -24.96 -4.26 14.67
N THR A 106 -25.58 -4.85 15.70
CA THR A 106 -24.88 -5.37 16.88
C THR A 106 -23.84 -6.43 16.52
N THR A 107 -24.12 -7.32 15.56
CA THR A 107 -23.17 -8.35 15.09
C THR A 107 -21.95 -7.70 14.43
N TYR A 108 -22.16 -6.68 13.61
CA TYR A 108 -21.06 -5.94 12.98
C TYR A 108 -20.14 -5.32 14.03
N ILE A 109 -20.71 -4.66 15.04
CA ILE A 109 -19.94 -4.01 16.12
C ILE A 109 -19.21 -5.07 16.95
N LYS A 110 -19.90 -6.14 17.36
CA LYS A 110 -19.35 -7.25 18.15
C LYS A 110 -18.13 -7.89 17.49
N LYS A 111 -18.12 -8.01 16.16
CA LYS A 111 -17.04 -8.65 15.39
C LYS A 111 -15.93 -7.68 14.97
N SER A 112 -16.06 -6.38 15.24
CA SER A 112 -15.10 -5.36 14.76
C SER A 112 -13.66 -5.58 15.23
N TYR A 113 -13.45 -6.24 16.37
CA TYR A 113 -12.11 -6.60 16.86
C TYR A 113 -11.32 -7.50 15.89
N LEU A 114 -12.00 -8.20 14.97
CA LEU A 114 -11.36 -9.04 13.96
C LEU A 114 -10.48 -8.24 13.00
N PHE A 115 -10.78 -6.95 12.78
CA PHE A 115 -9.97 -6.08 11.91
C PHE A 115 -8.53 -5.92 12.43
N PRO A 116 -8.28 -5.34 13.62
CA PRO A 116 -6.93 -5.20 14.14
C PRO A 116 -6.29 -6.57 14.40
N LEU A 117 -7.07 -7.57 14.85
CA LEU A 117 -6.55 -8.91 15.08
C LEU A 117 -5.96 -9.53 13.81
N HIS A 118 -6.72 -9.58 12.71
CA HIS A 118 -6.25 -10.17 11.45
C HIS A 118 -5.19 -9.33 10.75
N PHE A 119 -5.19 -8.02 10.94
CA PHE A 119 -4.16 -7.13 10.43
C PHE A 119 -2.80 -7.42 11.07
N VAL A 120 -2.74 -7.46 12.41
CA VAL A 120 -1.48 -7.57 13.16
C VAL A 120 -0.96 -9.00 13.21
N THR A 121 -1.82 -9.95 13.59
CA THR A 121 -1.34 -11.29 13.98
C THR A 121 -1.16 -12.24 12.80
N GLN A 122 -2.01 -12.10 11.77
CA GLN A 122 -2.16 -13.06 10.69
C GLN A 122 -2.07 -14.54 11.15
N MET A 123 -2.72 -14.90 12.27
CA MET A 123 -2.50 -16.16 13.03
C MET A 123 -2.51 -17.45 12.20
N ARG A 124 -3.22 -17.48 11.06
CA ARG A 124 -3.24 -18.65 10.16
C ARG A 124 -1.84 -19.05 9.66
N TYR A 125 -0.89 -18.11 9.57
CA TYR A 125 0.50 -18.44 9.21
C TYR A 125 1.26 -19.22 10.29
N ALA A 126 0.82 -19.17 11.55
CA ALA A 126 1.41 -19.99 12.61
C ALA A 126 1.18 -21.49 12.37
N LYS A 127 0.20 -21.85 11.53
CA LYS A 127 -0.11 -23.24 11.12
C LYS A 127 0.80 -23.75 10.01
N CYS A 128 1.62 -22.89 9.39
CA CYS A 128 2.56 -23.30 8.34
C CYS A 128 3.87 -23.79 8.97
N GLU A 129 4.42 -24.90 8.45
CA GLU A 129 5.74 -25.41 8.87
C GLU A 129 6.84 -24.38 8.63
N ARG A 130 6.83 -23.73 7.45
CA ARG A 130 7.82 -22.74 7.06
C ARG A 130 7.34 -21.32 7.35
N LYS A 131 7.88 -20.73 8.43
CA LYS A 131 7.48 -19.39 8.93
C LYS A 131 8.27 -18.23 8.31
N ARG A 132 9.40 -18.49 7.65
CA ARG A 132 10.29 -17.44 7.10
C ARG A 132 9.57 -16.44 6.16
N PRO A 133 8.73 -16.87 5.19
CA PRO A 133 8.03 -15.94 4.32
C PRO A 133 7.10 -14.98 5.08
N TRP A 134 6.48 -15.47 6.16
CA TRP A 134 5.63 -14.66 7.03
C TRP A 134 6.46 -13.63 7.80
N VAL A 135 7.58 -14.03 8.41
CA VAL A 135 8.47 -13.09 9.15
C VAL A 135 8.95 -11.96 8.24
N VAL A 136 9.42 -12.29 7.03
CA VAL A 136 9.89 -11.28 6.08
C VAL A 136 8.75 -10.35 5.64
N HIS A 137 7.56 -10.92 5.40
CA HIS A 137 6.40 -10.10 5.02
C HIS A 137 5.96 -9.17 6.16
N MET A 138 5.97 -9.64 7.41
CA MET A 138 5.67 -8.80 8.58
C MET A 138 6.72 -7.71 8.78
N ALA A 139 8.00 -8.02 8.62
CA ALA A 139 9.05 -7.01 8.64
C ALA A 139 8.79 -5.92 7.59
N LEU A 140 8.40 -6.29 6.36
CA LEU A 140 8.05 -5.33 5.31
C LEU A 140 6.84 -4.47 5.70
N VAL A 141 5.75 -5.08 6.17
CA VAL A 141 4.51 -4.36 6.52
C VAL A 141 4.74 -3.41 7.69
N PHE A 142 5.38 -3.85 8.77
CA PHE A 142 5.65 -2.99 9.92
C PHE A 142 6.60 -1.85 9.57
N SER A 143 7.63 -2.12 8.77
CA SER A 143 8.54 -1.06 8.31
C SER A 143 7.80 -0.01 7.46
N TYR A 144 6.90 -0.45 6.58
CA TYR A 144 6.05 0.47 5.83
C TYR A 144 5.12 1.27 6.74
N VAL A 145 4.43 0.63 7.68
CA VAL A 145 3.50 1.31 8.60
C VAL A 145 4.23 2.33 9.46
N ILE A 146 5.41 1.99 9.99
CA ILE A 146 6.25 2.93 10.73
C ILE A 146 6.57 4.14 9.84
N MET A 147 7.08 3.92 8.63
CA MET A 147 7.42 5.02 7.71
C MET A 147 6.21 5.87 7.36
N LEU A 148 5.06 5.25 7.09
CA LEU A 148 3.81 5.96 6.79
C LEU A 148 3.36 6.84 7.97
N VAL A 149 3.42 6.33 9.21
CA VAL A 149 3.08 7.11 10.40
C VAL A 149 4.03 8.28 10.58
N LEU A 150 5.32 8.08 10.37
CA LEU A 150 6.32 9.15 10.47
C LEU A 150 6.06 10.26 9.45
N ILE A 151 5.79 9.92 8.19
CA ILE A 151 5.50 10.91 7.14
C ILE A 151 4.14 11.59 7.38
N MET A 152 3.08 10.83 7.68
CA MET A 152 1.74 11.42 7.81
C MET A 152 1.57 12.34 9.02
N PHE A 153 2.26 12.07 10.13
CA PHE A 153 2.05 12.79 11.38
C PHE A 153 3.26 13.62 11.83
N PHE A 154 4.47 13.28 11.38
CA PHE A 154 5.71 13.88 11.88
C PHE A 154 6.59 14.49 10.78
N LEU A 155 6.10 14.66 9.53
CA LEU A 155 6.90 15.22 8.41
C LEU A 155 7.58 16.55 8.77
N ARG A 156 6.85 17.43 9.49
CA ARG A 156 7.35 18.75 9.92
C ARG A 156 8.58 18.66 10.84
N GLU A 157 8.79 17.54 11.52
CA GLU A 157 9.94 17.30 12.40
C GLU A 157 11.04 16.46 11.73
N PHE A 158 10.71 15.81 10.62
CA PHE A 158 11.66 15.04 9.81
C PHE A 158 12.41 15.90 8.79
N GLN A 159 11.77 16.95 8.27
CA GLN A 159 12.34 17.73 7.16
C GLN A 159 13.37 18.78 7.60
N PRO A 160 13.23 19.54 8.71
CA PRO A 160 14.12 20.67 8.98
C PRO A 160 15.53 20.34 9.49
N GLY A 161 16.45 21.25 9.19
CA GLY A 161 17.76 21.46 9.79
C GLY A 161 18.83 20.44 9.37
N PRO A 162 20.10 20.67 9.73
CA PRO A 162 21.15 19.67 9.53
C PRO A 162 21.20 18.62 10.67
N GLY A 163 20.73 18.97 11.87
CA GLY A 163 20.76 18.08 13.03
C GLY A 163 19.72 16.96 12.95
N ILE A 164 20.01 15.78 13.49
CA ILE A 164 19.10 14.62 13.46
C ILE A 164 18.38 14.46 14.82
N PRO A 165 17.07 14.77 14.91
CA PRO A 165 16.26 14.42 16.08
C PRO A 165 16.11 12.90 16.23
N TRP A 166 17.00 12.27 16.99
CA TRP A 166 17.05 10.82 17.17
C TRP A 166 15.75 10.21 17.71
N ARG A 167 14.96 10.97 18.50
CA ARG A 167 13.66 10.53 19.04
C ARG A 167 12.71 9.96 17.98
N LEU A 168 12.77 10.47 16.76
CA LEU A 168 11.91 10.05 15.64
C LEU A 168 12.72 9.36 14.54
N HIS A 169 13.91 9.88 14.23
CA HIS A 169 14.73 9.38 13.12
C HIS A 169 15.22 7.94 13.30
N VAL A 170 15.40 7.47 14.54
CA VAL A 170 15.75 6.06 14.79
C VAL A 170 14.73 5.10 14.17
N PHE A 171 13.44 5.43 14.26
CA PHE A 171 12.37 4.63 13.67
C PHE A 171 12.39 4.70 12.14
N GLY A 172 12.72 5.87 11.57
CA GLY A 172 12.90 6.03 10.14
C GLY A 172 14.05 5.18 9.58
N TYR A 173 15.19 5.13 10.28
CA TYR A 173 16.32 4.28 9.88
C TYR A 173 16.00 2.78 10.02
N ILE A 174 15.33 2.37 11.10
CA ILE A 174 14.88 0.99 11.29
C ILE A 174 13.90 0.59 10.18
N ALA A 175 12.92 1.45 9.87
CA ALA A 175 11.96 1.24 8.81
C ALA A 175 12.64 1.16 7.43
N THR A 176 13.62 2.03 7.16
CA THR A 176 14.41 1.99 5.92
C THR A 176 15.16 0.68 5.78
N ALA A 177 15.86 0.24 6.84
CA ALA A 177 16.60 -1.02 6.83
C ALA A 177 15.67 -2.23 6.63
N GLY A 178 14.51 -2.24 7.29
CA GLY A 178 13.51 -3.29 7.14
C GLY A 178 12.87 -3.31 5.75
N LEU A 179 12.52 -2.15 5.18
CA LEU A 179 11.98 -2.02 3.83
C LEU A 179 12.99 -2.48 2.78
N LEU A 180 14.24 -1.99 2.81
CA LEU A 180 15.29 -2.42 1.88
C LEU A 180 15.58 -3.90 2.04
N GLY A 181 15.83 -4.36 3.27
CA GLY A 181 16.18 -5.75 3.55
C GLY A 181 15.10 -6.73 3.12
N ALA A 182 13.83 -6.48 3.48
CA ALA A 182 12.72 -7.36 3.10
C ALA A 182 12.43 -7.32 1.60
N THR A 183 12.56 -6.17 0.96
CA THR A 183 12.34 -6.01 -0.49
C THR A 183 13.45 -6.69 -1.30
N ILE A 184 14.72 -6.49 -0.93
CA ILE A 184 15.87 -7.18 -1.53
C ILE A 184 15.73 -8.69 -1.35
N PHE A 185 15.38 -9.15 -0.15
CA PHE A 185 15.15 -10.57 0.11
C PHE A 185 14.04 -11.13 -0.81
N ALA A 186 12.92 -10.42 -0.93
CA ALA A 186 11.81 -10.85 -1.78
C ALA A 186 12.20 -10.86 -3.27
N LEU A 187 12.97 -9.88 -3.74
CA LEU A 187 13.49 -9.82 -5.11
C LEU A 187 14.46 -10.98 -5.39
N GLN A 188 15.44 -11.21 -4.51
CA GLN A 188 16.37 -12.34 -4.62
C GLN A 188 15.62 -13.67 -4.62
N GLY A 189 14.62 -13.82 -3.75
CA GLY A 189 13.79 -15.03 -3.68
C GLY A 189 13.03 -15.31 -4.98
N ARG A 190 12.55 -14.25 -5.67
CA ARG A 190 11.91 -14.32 -6.99
C ARG A 190 12.89 -14.65 -8.11
N LEU A 191 14.03 -13.96 -8.17
CA LEU A 191 15.08 -14.22 -9.16
C LEU A 191 15.58 -15.67 -9.07
N ARG A 192 15.77 -16.17 -7.85
CA ARG A 192 16.22 -17.55 -7.59
C ARG A 192 15.11 -18.59 -7.60
N LYS A 193 13.84 -18.19 -7.72
CA LYS A 193 12.66 -19.07 -7.66
C LYS A 193 12.67 -20.03 -6.44
N SER A 194 13.16 -19.51 -5.31
CA SER A 194 13.52 -20.29 -4.11
C SER A 194 12.34 -20.92 -3.36
N GLU A 195 11.11 -20.50 -3.64
CA GLU A 195 9.88 -20.95 -2.99
C GLU A 195 8.75 -21.03 -4.01
N THR A 196 7.72 -21.84 -3.72
CA THR A 196 6.55 -22.01 -4.60
C THR A 196 5.82 -20.68 -4.89
N HIS A 197 5.69 -19.79 -3.90
CA HIS A 197 5.06 -18.48 -4.10
C HIS A 197 5.94 -17.50 -4.89
N TYR A 198 7.24 -17.75 -4.99
CA TYR A 198 8.16 -16.97 -5.82
C TYR A 198 8.18 -17.47 -7.27
N GLN A 199 8.00 -18.78 -7.48
CA GLN A 199 7.93 -19.40 -8.81
C GLN A 199 6.74 -18.88 -9.65
N HIS A 200 5.62 -18.55 -9.00
CA HIS A 200 4.40 -18.07 -9.66
C HIS A 200 4.15 -16.57 -9.42
N SER A 201 5.16 -15.73 -9.68
CA SER A 201 5.04 -14.27 -9.62
C SER A 201 4.29 -13.69 -10.82
N HIS A 202 3.54 -12.61 -10.61
CA HIS A 202 2.96 -11.80 -11.70
C HIS A 202 3.74 -10.51 -11.91
N GLU A 203 3.58 -9.87 -13.07
CA GLU A 203 4.27 -8.62 -13.44
C GLU A 203 4.05 -7.52 -12.39
N THR A 204 2.80 -7.33 -11.94
CA THR A 204 2.46 -6.42 -10.82
C THR A 204 3.26 -6.69 -9.53
N ASP A 205 3.66 -7.95 -9.26
CA ASP A 205 4.47 -8.27 -8.08
C ASP A 205 5.91 -7.76 -8.22
N TRP A 206 6.44 -7.68 -9.44
CA TRP A 206 7.78 -7.16 -9.75
C TRP A 206 7.79 -5.64 -9.79
N ILE A 207 6.82 -5.03 -10.47
CA ILE A 207 6.64 -3.58 -10.54
C ILE A 207 6.54 -3.00 -9.12
N PHE A 208 5.70 -3.60 -8.28
CA PHE A 208 5.57 -3.21 -6.88
C PHE A 208 6.89 -3.25 -6.10
N LEU A 209 7.66 -4.33 -6.21
CA LEU A 209 8.93 -4.47 -5.48
C LEU A 209 10.00 -3.51 -6.02
N ALA A 210 10.03 -3.28 -7.33
CA ALA A 210 10.93 -2.32 -7.96
C ALA A 210 10.61 -0.88 -7.52
N LEU A 211 9.32 -0.53 -7.46
CA LEU A 211 8.89 0.79 -7.00
C LEU A 211 9.18 0.98 -5.50
N LEU A 212 8.95 -0.06 -4.69
CA LEU A 212 9.22 -0.02 -3.25
C LEU A 212 10.72 0.17 -2.95
N ILE A 213 11.61 -0.53 -3.64
CA ILE A 213 13.05 -0.34 -3.47
C ILE A 213 13.49 1.04 -3.96
N PHE A 214 12.94 1.51 -5.08
CA PHE A 214 13.21 2.83 -5.64
C PHE A 214 12.83 3.95 -4.66
N VAL A 215 11.60 3.94 -4.14
CA VAL A 215 11.11 4.92 -3.16
C VAL A 215 11.95 4.87 -1.88
N THR A 216 12.20 3.66 -1.36
CA THR A 216 12.95 3.54 -0.10
C THR A 216 14.39 4.06 -0.26
N PHE A 217 15.04 3.72 -1.37
CA PHE A 217 16.40 4.17 -1.68
C PHE A 217 16.46 5.68 -1.90
N THR A 218 15.57 6.24 -2.71
CA THR A 218 15.52 7.68 -2.97
C THR A 218 15.17 8.47 -1.71
N GLY A 219 14.33 7.95 -0.82
CA GLY A 219 14.00 8.59 0.45
C GLY A 219 15.20 8.69 1.39
N ILE A 220 15.94 7.59 1.59
CA ILE A 220 17.15 7.64 2.43
C ILE A 220 18.28 8.45 1.78
N LEU A 221 18.41 8.40 0.44
CA LEU A 221 19.37 9.20 -0.29
C LEU A 221 19.07 10.70 -0.15
N GLN A 222 17.81 11.10 -0.34
CA GLN A 222 17.36 12.47 -0.14
C GLN A 222 17.69 12.95 1.27
N HIS A 223 17.38 12.12 2.28
CA HIS A 223 17.67 12.44 3.68
C HIS A 223 19.18 12.64 3.90
N ILE A 224 20.03 11.74 3.41
CA ILE A 224 21.49 11.87 3.53
C ILE A 224 21.97 13.16 2.87
N LEU A 225 21.54 13.43 1.63
CA LEU A 225 21.97 14.62 0.88
C LEU A 225 21.63 15.91 1.63
N HIS A 226 20.41 16.04 2.15
CA HIS A 226 20.00 17.20 2.92
C HIS A 226 20.85 17.35 4.20
N ARG A 227 21.02 16.27 4.97
CA ARG A 227 21.81 16.31 6.22
C ARG A 227 23.29 16.61 5.99
N THR A 228 23.80 16.38 4.79
CA THR A 228 25.17 16.74 4.39
C THR A 228 25.29 18.16 3.81
N GLY A 229 24.19 18.93 3.73
CA GLY A 229 24.18 20.29 3.19
C GLY A 229 24.15 20.38 1.66
N LEU A 230 23.86 19.27 0.97
CA LEU A 230 23.77 19.21 -0.50
C LEU A 230 22.32 19.49 -0.96
N ASP A 231 21.81 20.67 -0.64
CA ASP A 231 20.38 21.00 -0.78
C ASP A 231 19.85 20.86 -2.21
N THR A 232 20.60 21.29 -3.22
CA THR A 232 20.19 21.11 -4.62
C THR A 232 20.05 19.64 -4.97
N ALA A 233 21.00 18.80 -4.56
CA ALA A 233 20.92 17.36 -4.80
C ALA A 233 19.78 16.72 -4.00
N ALA A 234 19.54 17.19 -2.77
CA ALA A 234 18.43 16.74 -1.94
C ALA A 234 17.07 17.07 -2.56
N ASN A 235 16.89 18.30 -3.08
CA ASN A 235 15.67 18.73 -3.76
C ASN A 235 15.42 17.95 -5.05
N VAL A 236 16.45 17.75 -5.88
CA VAL A 236 16.34 16.92 -7.09
C VAL A 236 15.97 15.48 -6.72
N THR A 237 16.62 14.91 -5.71
CA THR A 237 16.31 13.56 -5.23
C THR A 237 14.90 13.50 -4.63
N TYR A 238 14.44 14.58 -3.99
CA TYR A 238 13.09 14.63 -3.42
C TYR A 238 12.02 14.64 -4.52
N VAL A 239 12.22 15.39 -5.61
CA VAL A 239 11.34 15.29 -6.79
C VAL A 239 11.33 13.87 -7.35
N VAL A 240 12.51 13.25 -7.52
CA VAL A 240 12.62 11.86 -8.01
C VAL A 240 11.92 10.87 -7.05
N HIS A 241 12.03 11.09 -5.74
CA HIS A 241 11.29 10.32 -4.73
C HIS A 241 9.78 10.49 -4.91
N LEU A 242 9.30 11.73 -5.05
CA LEU A 242 7.89 12.08 -5.28
C LEU A 242 7.35 11.42 -6.57
N MET A 243 8.14 11.40 -7.64
CA MET A 243 7.83 10.70 -8.89
C MET A 243 7.58 9.19 -8.68
N GLY A 244 8.20 8.57 -7.67
CA GLY A 244 7.96 7.16 -7.33
C GLY A 244 6.81 6.96 -6.34
N ILE A 245 6.81 7.71 -5.24
CA ILE A 245 5.88 7.48 -4.13
C ILE A 245 4.45 7.90 -4.47
N VAL A 246 4.25 8.96 -5.26
CA VAL A 246 2.90 9.40 -5.65
C VAL A 246 2.17 8.34 -6.47
N PRO A 247 2.71 7.80 -7.59
CA PRO A 247 2.05 6.70 -8.28
C PRO A 247 2.03 5.40 -7.46
N MET A 248 3.02 5.15 -6.61
CA MET A 248 2.97 4.01 -5.69
C MET A 248 1.74 4.09 -4.75
N LEU A 249 1.50 5.24 -4.15
CA LEU A 249 0.34 5.44 -3.29
C LEU A 249 -0.95 5.55 -4.10
N GLY A 250 -0.97 6.40 -5.12
CA GLY A 250 -2.14 6.72 -5.94
C GLY A 250 -2.67 5.56 -6.79
N LEU A 251 -1.80 4.67 -7.26
CA LEU A 251 -2.15 3.59 -8.19
C LEU A 251 -1.97 2.20 -7.57
N GLU A 252 -0.80 1.91 -7.01
CA GLU A 252 -0.53 0.55 -6.49
C GLU A 252 -1.33 0.23 -5.23
N VAL A 253 -1.54 1.21 -4.33
CA VAL A 253 -2.31 1.00 -3.09
C VAL A 253 -3.76 0.58 -3.36
N PRO A 254 -4.55 1.37 -4.11
CA PRO A 254 -5.97 1.07 -4.32
C PRO A 254 -6.23 -0.02 -5.37
N PHE A 255 -5.35 -0.18 -6.38
CA PHE A 255 -5.67 -0.99 -7.57
C PHE A 255 -4.79 -2.23 -7.77
N SER A 256 -3.71 -2.38 -7.00
CA SER A 256 -2.77 -3.48 -7.15
C SER A 256 -2.69 -4.30 -5.87
N LYS A 257 -1.50 -4.82 -5.56
CA LYS A 257 -1.26 -5.80 -4.52
C LYS A 257 -1.70 -5.31 -3.15
N TRP A 258 -1.49 -4.04 -2.82
CA TRP A 258 -1.75 -3.45 -1.50
C TRP A 258 -3.20 -3.50 -1.05
N ALA A 259 -4.16 -3.51 -1.97
CA ALA A 259 -5.58 -3.59 -1.64
C ALA A 259 -5.93 -4.82 -0.78
N HIS A 260 -5.11 -5.88 -0.81
CA HIS A 260 -5.25 -7.04 0.08
C HIS A 260 -5.16 -6.70 1.58
N LEU A 261 -4.50 -5.61 1.94
CA LEU A 261 -4.40 -5.11 3.31
C LEU A 261 -5.79 -4.81 3.88
N ALA A 262 -6.68 -4.26 3.05
CA ALA A 262 -8.07 -4.00 3.41
C ALA A 262 -8.95 -5.23 3.17
N TYR A 263 -8.87 -5.84 1.99
CA TYR A 263 -9.81 -6.90 1.62
C TYR A 263 -9.65 -8.19 2.42
N ARG A 264 -8.44 -8.55 2.87
CA ARG A 264 -8.23 -9.81 3.60
C ARG A 264 -8.85 -9.80 5.00
N PRO A 265 -8.58 -8.81 5.87
CA PRO A 265 -9.29 -8.68 7.15
C PRO A 265 -10.80 -8.53 6.95
N LEU A 266 -11.22 -7.78 5.92
CA LEU A 266 -12.64 -7.56 5.62
C LEU A 266 -13.35 -8.84 5.18
N ALA A 267 -12.70 -9.69 4.39
CA ALA A 267 -13.24 -11.00 3.97
C ALA A 267 -13.46 -11.91 5.17
N MET A 268 -12.47 -11.95 6.07
CA MET A 268 -12.54 -12.72 7.32
C MET A 268 -13.68 -12.23 8.20
N TYR A 269 -13.78 -10.91 8.37
CA TYR A 269 -14.84 -10.28 9.14
C TYR A 269 -16.23 -10.58 8.57
N PHE A 270 -16.44 -10.41 7.26
CA PHE A 270 -17.74 -10.69 6.63
C PHE A 270 -18.10 -12.17 6.63
N ALA A 271 -17.12 -13.08 6.53
CA ALA A 271 -17.37 -14.51 6.67
C ALA A 271 -17.92 -14.84 8.07
N ASP A 272 -17.30 -14.31 9.13
CA ASP A 272 -17.75 -14.53 10.51
C ASP A 272 -19.10 -13.85 10.79
N VAL A 273 -19.32 -12.65 10.25
CA VAL A 273 -20.59 -11.93 10.37
C VAL A 273 -21.73 -12.69 9.67
N ARG A 274 -21.46 -13.27 8.50
CA ARG A 274 -22.43 -14.09 7.76
C ARG A 274 -22.74 -15.40 8.49
N ALA A 275 -21.72 -16.06 9.04
CA ALA A 275 -21.88 -17.31 9.79
C ALA A 275 -22.71 -17.14 11.07
N GLU A 276 -22.72 -15.96 11.69
CA GLU A 276 -23.58 -15.67 12.85
C GLU A 276 -25.03 -15.34 12.44
N ALA A 277 -25.26 -14.93 11.18
CA ALA A 277 -26.57 -14.57 10.66
C ALA A 277 -27.30 -15.73 9.96
N VAL A 278 -26.57 -16.73 9.46
CA VAL A 278 -27.12 -17.95 8.84
C VAL A 278 -26.86 -19.11 9.81
N PRO A 279 -27.87 -19.67 10.49
CA PRO A 279 -27.69 -20.87 11.31
C PRO A 279 -27.15 -22.04 10.46
N ALA A 280 -26.39 -22.93 11.07
CA ALA A 280 -25.66 -24.03 10.41
C ALA A 280 -26.51 -24.96 9.51
N ASP A 281 -27.84 -24.93 9.64
CA ASP A 281 -28.77 -25.83 8.93
C ASP A 281 -29.07 -25.41 7.46
N GLU A 282 -28.63 -24.23 7.01
CA GLU A 282 -28.78 -23.78 5.61
C GLU A 282 -27.50 -23.89 4.76
N GLU A 283 -26.31 -24.00 5.39
CA GLU A 283 -25.05 -24.21 4.65
C GLU A 283 -25.00 -25.58 3.96
N GLU A 284 -25.70 -26.58 4.52
CA GLU A 284 -25.80 -27.93 3.95
C GLU A 284 -26.78 -28.01 2.75
N LYS A 285 -27.66 -27.01 2.58
CA LYS A 285 -28.71 -27.00 1.55
C LYS A 285 -28.40 -26.16 0.31
N SER A 286 -27.27 -25.45 0.26
CA SER A 286 -26.87 -24.71 -0.94
C SER A 286 -26.19 -25.66 -1.92
N PRO A 287 -26.83 -26.10 -3.03
CA PRO A 287 -26.10 -26.82 -4.04
C PRO A 287 -25.15 -25.81 -4.68
N VAL A 288 -23.87 -26.15 -4.69
CA VAL A 288 -22.86 -25.47 -5.50
C VAL A 288 -23.30 -25.64 -6.97
N THR A 289 -24.13 -24.71 -7.44
CA THR A 289 -24.49 -24.59 -8.85
C THR A 289 -23.30 -23.98 -9.55
N VAL A 290 -22.41 -24.86 -10.02
CA VAL A 290 -21.41 -24.51 -11.03
C VAL A 290 -22.20 -24.03 -12.26
N PRO A 291 -21.99 -22.78 -12.74
CA PRO A 291 -22.55 -22.38 -14.02
C PRO A 291 -21.86 -23.23 -15.09
N GLN A 292 -22.57 -24.21 -15.63
CA GLN A 292 -22.19 -24.82 -16.90
C GLN A 292 -22.48 -23.77 -17.98
N THR A 293 -21.44 -23.18 -18.54
CA THR A 293 -21.52 -22.43 -19.79
C THR A 293 -20.83 -23.24 -20.87
N ILE A 294 -21.64 -23.61 -21.87
CA ILE A 294 -21.29 -24.04 -23.22
C ILE A 294 -20.45 -22.95 -23.91
#